data_AF-A0A1W9V826-F1
#
_entry.id   AF-A0A1W9V826-F1
#
_cell.length_a   1.000
_cell.length_b   1.000
_cell.length_c   1.000
_cell.angle_alpha   90.00
_cell.angle_beta   90.00
_cell.angle_gamma   90.00
#
_symmetry.space_group_name_H-M   'P 1'
#
loop_
_entity.id
_entity.type
_entity.pdbx_description
1 polymer ?
#
loop_
_entity_poly.entity_id
_entity_poly.type
_entity_poly.pdbx_seq_one_letter_code
_entity_poly.pdbx_strand_id
1 'polypeptide(L)'
;MESKDFQFIDKATREIPEIMRPSLTYWQDAWRRLKNHKMAMSGLVGVIFIICFAVFGPMLVKNSYSDQNLDYSNLPPRLDIYQLNENYFVFLTNDYKVLRVSKNGEILSRLEKVKTDPIKKLYTYQDENETVVLDFSYNLLADKMNSPFDFSFKYKGEEITESYKKVFNKTYIFG
;
A
#
# COMPACT_ATOMS: atom_id res chain seq x y z
N MET A 1 10.10 -18.78 -80.48
CA MET A 1 10.87 -18.98 -79.23
C MET A 1 12.06 -19.85 -79.58
N GLU A 2 13.25 -19.30 -79.41
CA GLU A 2 14.55 -19.88 -79.81
C GLU A 2 14.94 -21.00 -78.82
N SER A 3 15.47 -22.11 -79.32
CA SER A 3 15.76 -23.35 -78.58
C SER A 3 16.98 -23.29 -77.63
N LYS A 4 17.37 -22.10 -77.17
CA LYS A 4 18.58 -21.87 -76.35
C LYS A 4 18.35 -21.83 -74.84
N ASP A 5 17.11 -21.94 -74.37
CA ASP A 5 16.77 -21.83 -72.95
C ASP A 5 16.96 -23.13 -72.15
N PHE A 6 17.28 -24.25 -72.81
CA PHE A 6 17.43 -25.56 -72.17
C PHE A 6 18.73 -26.24 -72.62
N GLN A 7 19.61 -26.52 -71.66
CA GLN A 7 20.81 -27.33 -71.88
C GLN A 7 20.65 -28.68 -71.18
N PHE A 8 21.00 -29.77 -71.89
CA PHE A 8 21.01 -31.10 -71.30
C PHE A 8 22.20 -31.22 -70.34
N ILE A 9 21.89 -31.45 -69.07
CA ILE A 9 22.89 -31.67 -68.03
C ILE A 9 23.23 -33.16 -67.97
N ASP A 10 24.50 -33.48 -67.77
CA ASP A 10 25.00 -34.84 -67.61
C ASP A 10 24.37 -35.58 -66.43
N LYS A 11 24.22 -36.91 -66.54
CA LYS A 11 23.57 -37.75 -65.53
C LYS A 11 24.28 -37.68 -64.17
N ALA A 12 25.59 -37.46 -64.14
CA ALA A 12 26.37 -37.30 -62.90
C ALA A 12 25.90 -36.11 -62.04
N THR A 13 25.37 -35.05 -62.65
CA THR A 13 24.82 -33.89 -61.91
C THR A 13 23.43 -34.17 -61.33
N ARG A 14 22.74 -35.25 -61.73
CA ARG A 14 21.47 -35.66 -61.10
C ARG A 14 21.66 -36.28 -59.72
N GLU A 15 22.89 -36.65 -59.36
CA GLU A 15 23.24 -37.17 -58.04
C GLU A 15 23.60 -36.06 -57.05
N ILE A 16 23.19 -34.81 -57.30
CA ILE A 16 23.17 -33.80 -56.24
C ILE A 16 22.22 -34.34 -55.16
N PRO A 17 22.69 -34.62 -53.93
CA PRO A 17 21.80 -35.03 -52.86
C PRO A 17 20.81 -33.89 -52.67
N GLU A 18 19.55 -34.13 -53.01
CA GLU A 18 18.46 -33.22 -52.71
C GLU A 18 18.51 -32.99 -51.20
N ILE A 19 18.97 -31.80 -50.79
CA ILE A 19 19.07 -31.43 -49.39
C ILE A 19 17.63 -31.29 -48.90
N MET A 20 17.02 -32.42 -48.55
CA MET A 20 15.70 -32.48 -47.97
C MET A 20 15.74 -31.68 -46.68
N ARG A 21 15.21 -30.45 -46.73
CA ARG A 21 15.05 -29.65 -45.54
C ARG A 21 14.14 -30.46 -44.61
N PRO A 22 14.55 -30.74 -43.36
CA PRO A 22 13.69 -31.45 -42.43
C PRO A 22 12.37 -30.70 -42.31
N SER A 23 11.25 -31.41 -42.45
CA SER A 23 9.93 -30.82 -42.26
C SER A 23 9.81 -30.39 -40.81
N LEU A 24 9.72 -29.08 -40.59
CA LEU A 24 9.46 -28.54 -39.26
C LEU A 24 8.01 -28.84 -38.89
N THR A 25 7.78 -29.14 -37.62
CA THR A 25 6.39 -29.22 -37.13
C THR A 25 5.75 -27.84 -37.14
N TYR A 26 4.43 -27.80 -37.30
CA TYR A 26 3.69 -26.53 -37.31
C TYR A 26 3.98 -25.66 -36.08
N TRP A 27 4.12 -26.29 -34.91
CA TRP A 27 4.46 -25.61 -33.66
C TRP A 27 5.87 -25.01 -33.65
N GLN A 28 6.87 -25.75 -34.15
CA GLN A 28 8.24 -25.27 -34.27
C GLN A 28 8.31 -24.07 -35.22
N ASP A 29 7.58 -24.12 -36.32
CA ASP A 29 7.56 -23.07 -37.33
C ASP A 29 6.83 -21.81 -36.83
N ALA A 30 5.72 -21.98 -36.09
CA ALA A 30 5.03 -20.88 -35.42
C ALA A 30 5.93 -20.19 -34.37
N TRP A 31 6.63 -20.95 -33.53
CA TRP A 31 7.54 -20.41 -32.52
C TRP A 31 8.73 -19.67 -33.14
N ARG A 32 9.28 -20.20 -34.25
CA ARG A 32 10.35 -19.55 -35.01
C ARG A 32 9.89 -18.20 -35.57
N ARG A 33 8.70 -18.13 -36.17
CA ARG A 33 8.13 -16.88 -36.69
C ARG A 33 7.88 -15.85 -35.58
N LEU A 34 7.35 -16.29 -34.44
CA LEU A 34 7.11 -15.43 -33.28
C LEU A 34 8.43 -14.81 -32.77
N LYS A 35 9.49 -15.62 -32.67
CA LYS A 35 10.83 -15.15 -32.25
C LYS A 35 11.47 -14.15 -33.19
N ASN A 36 11.24 -14.27 -34.48
CA ASN A 36 11.80 -13.35 -35.47
C ASN A 36 11.11 -11.97 -35.45
N HIS A 37 9.87 -11.88 -34.97
CA HIS A 37 9.11 -10.63 -34.98
C HIS A 37 9.33 -9.83 -33.69
N LYS A 38 10.23 -8.85 -33.75
CA LYS A 38 10.64 -8.02 -32.58
C LYS A 38 9.46 -7.33 -31.88
N MET A 39 8.48 -6.81 -32.63
CA MET A 39 7.29 -6.18 -32.04
C MET A 39 6.33 -7.18 -31.39
N ALA A 40 6.28 -8.43 -31.87
CA ALA A 40 5.47 -9.46 -31.21
C ALA A 40 6.15 -9.92 -29.91
N MET A 41 7.48 -9.96 -29.90
CA MET A 41 8.25 -10.32 -28.72
C MET A 41 8.14 -9.29 -27.60
N SER A 42 8.06 -7.99 -27.91
CA SER A 42 7.81 -6.97 -26.86
C SER A 42 6.44 -7.14 -26.20
N GLY A 43 5.40 -7.45 -26.99
CA GLY A 43 4.08 -7.81 -26.47
C GLY A 43 4.12 -9.05 -25.59
N LEU A 44 4.86 -10.08 -26.00
CA LEU A 44 5.04 -11.30 -25.19
C LEU A 44 5.73 -11.01 -23.85
N VAL A 45 6.75 -10.14 -23.84
CA VAL A 45 7.40 -9.68 -22.60
C VAL A 45 6.40 -8.97 -21.69
N GLY A 46 5.55 -8.09 -22.24
CA GLY A 46 4.50 -7.42 -21.47
C GLY A 46 3.50 -8.40 -20.85
N VAL A 47 3.07 -9.40 -21.61
CA VAL A 47 2.18 -10.47 -21.10
C VAL A 47 2.85 -11.25 -19.98
N ILE A 48 4.11 -11.65 -20.16
CA ILE A 48 4.89 -12.33 -19.12
C ILE A 48 4.98 -11.46 -17.86
N PHE A 49 5.23 -10.16 -18.02
CA PHE A 49 5.31 -9.23 -16.90
C PHE A 49 3.98 -9.19 -16.12
N ILE A 50 2.84 -9.06 -16.81
CA ILE A 50 1.52 -9.08 -16.17
C ILE A 50 1.28 -10.40 -15.44
N ILE A 51 1.63 -11.54 -16.03
CA ILE A 51 1.50 -12.85 -15.38
C ILE A 51 2.40 -12.93 -14.13
N CYS A 52 3.63 -12.44 -14.21
CA CYS A 52 4.52 -12.37 -13.05
C CYS A 52 3.91 -11.51 -11.94
N PHE A 53 3.36 -10.34 -12.25
CA PHE A 53 2.68 -9.51 -11.26
C PHE A 53 1.42 -10.19 -10.69
N ALA A 54 0.67 -10.95 -11.49
CA ALA A 54 -0.50 -11.67 -11.00
C ALA A 54 -0.15 -12.82 -10.04
N VAL A 55 0.96 -13.53 -10.30
CA VAL A 55 1.41 -14.66 -9.46
C VAL A 55 2.17 -14.17 -8.23
N PHE A 56 3.12 -13.25 -8.40
CA PHE A 56 4.00 -12.78 -7.32
C PHE A 56 3.46 -11.57 -6.58
N GLY A 57 2.59 -10.76 -7.20
CA GLY A 57 1.99 -9.59 -6.56
C GLY A 57 1.29 -9.89 -5.24
N PRO A 58 0.42 -10.93 -5.18
CA PRO A 58 -0.22 -11.33 -3.93
C PRO A 58 0.78 -11.82 -2.86
N MET A 59 1.94 -12.37 -3.25
CA MET A 59 2.96 -12.85 -2.30
C MET A 59 3.75 -11.70 -1.66
N LEU A 60 3.82 -10.54 -2.31
CA LEU A 60 4.50 -9.35 -1.78
C LEU A 60 3.65 -8.61 -0.73
N VAL A 61 2.34 -8.80 -0.74
CA VAL A 61 1.40 -8.16 0.19
C VAL A 61 0.96 -9.16 1.24
N LYS A 62 1.47 -9.02 2.48
CA LYS A 62 1.14 -9.92 3.60
C LYS A 62 -0.29 -9.76 4.13
N ASN A 63 -0.99 -8.69 3.76
CA ASN A 63 -2.30 -8.36 4.28
C ASN A 63 -3.39 -9.00 3.40
N SER A 64 -4.22 -9.84 4.00
CA SER A 64 -5.42 -10.38 3.33
C SER A 64 -6.42 -9.25 3.07
N TYR A 65 -7.11 -9.27 1.92
CA TYR A 65 -8.21 -8.33 1.63
C TYR A 65 -9.32 -8.36 2.70
N SER A 66 -9.45 -9.48 3.43
CA SER A 66 -10.44 -9.66 4.49
C SER A 66 -10.07 -9.01 5.82
N ASP A 67 -8.78 -8.70 6.05
CA ASP A 67 -8.30 -8.19 7.34
C ASP A 67 -8.39 -6.67 7.35
N GLN A 68 -9.61 -6.16 7.48
CA GLN A 68 -9.82 -4.73 7.66
C GLN A 68 -9.71 -4.38 9.15
N ASN A 69 -8.56 -3.83 9.54
CA ASN A 69 -8.42 -3.28 10.88
C ASN A 69 -9.13 -1.91 10.96
N LEU A 70 -10.38 -1.92 11.42
CA LEU A 70 -11.20 -0.71 11.60
C LEU A 70 -10.66 0.24 12.67
N ASP A 71 -9.72 -0.20 13.50
CA ASP A 71 -9.12 0.63 14.54
C ASP A 71 -8.22 1.72 13.96
N TYR A 72 -7.70 1.49 12.77
CA TYR A 72 -6.75 2.37 12.08
C TYR A 72 -7.30 2.88 10.74
N SER A 73 -8.62 2.90 10.57
CA SER A 73 -9.25 3.43 9.36
C SER A 73 -9.10 4.95 9.25
N ASN A 74 -8.96 5.46 8.02
CA ASN A 74 -8.95 6.90 7.71
C ASN A 74 -7.82 7.69 8.38
N LEU A 75 -6.66 7.05 8.56
CA LEU A 75 -5.52 7.74 9.14
C LEU A 75 -4.88 8.69 8.13
N PRO A 76 -4.48 9.90 8.55
CA PRO A 76 -3.74 10.77 7.67
C PRO A 76 -2.28 10.30 7.52
N PRO A 77 -1.60 10.65 6.42
CA PRO A 77 -0.17 10.40 6.24
C PRO A 77 0.71 11.26 7.18
N ARG A 78 0.13 12.25 7.86
CA ARG A 78 0.79 13.07 8.88
C ARG A 78 -0.04 13.09 10.15
N LEU A 79 0.61 12.81 11.28
CA LEU A 79 0.02 12.74 12.61
C LEU A 79 0.46 13.95 13.44
N ASP A 80 -0.51 14.66 14.03
CA ASP A 80 -0.26 15.71 15.02
C ASP A 80 -0.21 15.07 16.40
N ILE A 81 1.00 14.72 16.86
CA ILE A 81 1.18 13.97 18.12
C ILE A 81 1.21 14.92 19.32
N TYR A 82 0.60 14.49 20.41
CA TYR A 82 0.59 15.15 21.71
C TYR A 82 1.46 14.36 22.68
N GLN A 83 2.30 15.05 23.44
CA GLN A 83 3.16 14.44 24.44
C GLN A 83 2.45 14.47 25.80
N LEU A 84 2.18 13.31 26.40
CA LEU A 84 1.58 13.22 27.75
C LEU A 84 2.62 12.91 28.82
N ASN A 85 3.73 12.26 28.44
CA ASN A 85 4.88 11.97 29.30
C ASN A 85 6.16 11.92 28.44
N GLU A 86 7.35 11.75 29.03
CA GLU A 86 8.63 11.70 28.31
C GLU A 86 8.63 10.73 27.11
N ASN A 87 8.02 9.55 27.29
CA ASN A 87 7.94 8.48 26.28
C ASN A 87 6.50 8.05 25.93
N TYR A 88 5.51 8.90 26.22
CA TYR A 88 4.11 8.58 25.95
C TYR A 88 3.49 9.66 25.07
N PHE A 89 3.27 9.32 23.80
CA PHE A 89 2.66 10.20 22.83
C PHE A 89 1.34 9.62 22.32
N VAL A 90 0.38 10.49 22.11
CA VAL A 90 -0.95 10.14 21.61
C VAL A 90 -1.30 10.96 20.38
N PHE A 91 -2.19 10.40 19.57
CA PHE A 91 -2.78 11.05 18.42
C PHE A 91 -4.31 10.90 18.49
N LEU A 92 -5.03 12.00 18.27
CA LEU A 92 -6.48 12.00 18.12
C LEU A 92 -6.84 11.82 16.66
N THR A 93 -7.60 10.78 16.34
CA THR A 93 -8.14 10.56 15.00
C THR A 93 -9.39 11.41 14.76
N ASN A 94 -9.75 11.60 13.48
CA ASN A 94 -10.97 12.33 13.10
C ASN A 94 -12.26 11.65 13.58
N ASP A 95 -12.24 10.34 13.83
CA ASP A 95 -13.35 9.57 14.40
C ASP A 95 -13.28 9.46 15.94
N TYR A 96 -12.52 10.35 16.59
CA TYR A 96 -12.40 10.48 18.04
C TYR A 96 -11.83 9.23 18.75
N LYS A 97 -10.98 8.47 18.06
CA LYS A 97 -10.16 7.42 18.68
C LYS A 97 -8.84 8.04 19.13
N VAL A 98 -8.32 7.55 20.25
CA VAL A 98 -7.00 7.95 20.74
C VAL A 98 -6.04 6.80 20.44
N LEU A 99 -5.01 7.08 19.67
CA LEU A 99 -3.97 6.13 19.33
C LEU A 99 -2.70 6.45 20.08
N ARG A 100 -2.03 5.43 20.60
CA ARG A 100 -0.67 5.54 21.11
C ARG A 100 0.28 5.52 19.93
N VAL A 101 1.17 6.50 19.88
CA VAL A 101 2.11 6.70 18.77
C VAL A 101 3.52 6.84 19.35
N SER A 102 4.51 6.31 18.64
CA SER A 102 5.91 6.58 18.91
C SER A 102 6.27 8.02 18.54
N LYS A 103 7.31 8.59 19.17
CA LYS A 103 7.88 9.89 18.81
C LYS A 103 8.22 10.01 17.32
N ASN A 104 8.47 8.88 16.66
CA ASN A 104 8.84 8.79 15.25
C ASN A 104 7.66 8.67 14.28
N GLY A 105 6.41 8.58 14.78
CA GLY A 105 5.21 8.45 13.95
C GLY A 105 4.78 7.02 13.61
N GLU A 106 5.24 6.03 14.37
CA GLU A 106 4.74 4.66 14.31
C GLU A 106 3.55 4.49 15.26
N ILE A 107 2.46 3.90 14.77
CA ILE A 107 1.26 3.61 15.56
C ILE A 107 1.49 2.32 16.33
N LEU A 108 1.34 2.40 17.66
CA LEU A 108 1.61 1.30 18.59
C LEU A 108 0.32 0.54 18.94
N SER A 109 -0.68 1.25 19.46
CA SER A 109 -1.95 0.64 19.91
C SER A 109 -3.09 1.67 19.88
N ARG A 110 -4.34 1.19 19.89
CA ARG A 110 -5.53 2.02 20.12
C ARG A 110 -5.88 1.98 21.61
N LEU A 111 -6.08 3.13 22.24
CA LEU A 111 -6.58 3.18 23.61
C LEU A 111 -8.06 2.75 23.66
N GLU A 112 -8.44 2.01 24.69
CA GLU A 112 -9.82 1.61 24.90
C GLU A 112 -10.61 2.71 25.61
N LYS A 113 -11.80 3.03 25.09
CA LYS A 113 -12.68 4.00 25.73
C LYS A 113 -13.44 3.34 26.88
N VAL A 114 -13.11 3.68 28.11
CA VAL A 114 -13.66 3.06 29.34
C VAL A 114 -14.85 3.84 29.89
N LYS A 115 -14.82 5.17 29.80
CA LYS A 115 -15.89 6.01 30.34
C LYS A 115 -16.23 7.15 29.39
N THR A 116 -17.51 7.51 29.34
CA THR A 116 -18.01 8.64 28.58
C THR A 116 -18.96 9.44 29.46
N ASP A 117 -18.70 10.73 29.63
CA ASP A 117 -19.55 11.68 30.34
C ASP A 117 -20.07 12.71 29.31
N PRO A 118 -21.22 12.46 28.64
CA PRO A 118 -21.70 13.30 27.54
C PRO A 118 -22.02 14.74 27.95
N ILE A 119 -22.48 14.95 29.18
CA ILE A 119 -22.85 16.27 29.72
C ILE A 119 -21.62 17.16 29.86
N LYS A 120 -20.54 16.61 30.43
CA LYS A 120 -19.27 17.31 30.61
C LYS A 120 -18.38 17.25 29.37
N LYS A 121 -18.77 16.46 28.37
CA LYS A 121 -18.00 16.16 27.16
C LYS A 121 -16.61 15.60 27.45
N LEU A 122 -16.51 14.78 28.51
CA LEU A 122 -15.28 14.10 28.91
C LEU A 122 -15.32 12.64 28.48
N TYR A 123 -14.25 12.18 27.86
CA TYR A 123 -14.10 10.82 27.39
C TYR A 123 -12.82 10.23 27.97
N THR A 124 -12.93 9.13 28.71
CA THR A 124 -11.79 8.49 29.37
C THR A 124 -11.34 7.29 28.56
N TYR A 125 -10.06 7.27 28.25
CA TYR A 125 -9.37 6.24 27.49
C TYR A 125 -8.32 5.59 28.39
N GLN A 126 -8.11 4.28 28.23
CA GLN A 126 -7.16 3.50 29.00
C GLN A 126 -6.28 2.65 28.06
N ASP A 127 -4.99 2.56 28.39
CA ASP A 127 -4.01 1.66 27.77
C ASP A 127 -3.29 0.90 28.88
N GLU A 128 -3.56 -0.40 29.05
CA GLU A 128 -3.02 -1.29 30.08
C GLU A 128 -3.00 -0.69 31.51
N ASN A 129 -2.06 0.21 31.82
CA ASN A 129 -1.89 0.90 33.11
C ASN A 129 -2.05 2.43 33.08
N GLU A 130 -2.23 3.06 31.92
CA GLU A 130 -2.29 4.52 31.78
C GLU A 130 -3.71 4.99 31.45
N THR A 131 -4.15 6.08 32.07
CA THR A 131 -5.46 6.68 31.85
C THR A 131 -5.32 8.08 31.27
N VAL A 132 -5.97 8.30 30.13
CA VAL A 132 -5.98 9.56 29.41
C VAL A 132 -7.42 10.05 29.32
N VAL A 133 -7.67 11.29 29.71
CA VAL A 133 -8.99 11.91 29.59
C VAL A 133 -8.95 12.93 28.46
N LEU A 134 -9.86 12.80 27.51
CA LEU A 134 -10.05 13.74 26.41
C LEU A 134 -11.23 14.66 26.74
N ASP A 135 -10.96 15.96 26.78
CA ASP A 135 -11.91 17.00 27.16
C ASP A 135 -12.32 17.82 25.94
N PHE A 136 -13.55 17.61 25.45
CA PHE A 136 -14.16 18.37 24.34
C PHE A 136 -15.09 19.49 24.83
N SER A 137 -15.01 19.90 26.10
CA SER A 137 -15.94 20.93 26.62
C SER A 137 -15.69 22.33 26.05
N TYR A 138 -14.50 22.60 25.54
CA TYR A 138 -14.09 23.90 24.99
C TYR A 138 -14.94 24.29 23.79
N ASN A 139 -15.32 25.57 23.74
CA ASN A 139 -16.21 26.13 22.70
C ASN A 139 -17.59 25.46 22.60
N LEU A 140 -17.93 24.59 23.56
CA LEU A 140 -19.16 23.80 23.56
C LEU A 140 -19.98 23.97 24.85
N LEU A 141 -19.35 24.27 25.98
CA LEU A 141 -20.01 24.62 27.23
C LEU A 141 -19.86 26.11 27.54
N ALA A 142 -20.86 26.70 28.19
CA ALA A 142 -20.95 28.14 28.44
C ALA A 142 -19.76 28.69 29.26
N ASP A 143 -19.23 27.88 30.17
CA ASP A 143 -18.09 28.21 31.05
C ASP A 143 -16.75 28.23 30.31
N LYS A 144 -16.67 27.67 29.10
CA LYS A 144 -15.43 27.50 28.32
C LYS A 144 -15.54 28.03 26.88
N MET A 145 -16.42 28.99 26.66
CA MET A 145 -16.57 29.68 25.38
C MET A 145 -15.35 30.55 25.04
N ASN A 146 -15.09 30.75 23.74
CA ASN A 146 -13.98 31.56 23.21
C ASN A 146 -12.58 31.04 23.53
N SER A 147 -12.44 29.72 23.63
CA SER A 147 -11.15 29.06 23.83
C SER A 147 -10.38 28.94 22.51
N PRO A 148 -9.04 29.10 22.52
CA PRO A 148 -8.23 29.04 21.29
C PRO A 148 -8.05 27.62 20.73
N PHE A 149 -8.57 26.61 21.42
CA PHE A 149 -8.53 25.20 21.05
C PHE A 149 -9.89 24.55 21.34
N ASP A 150 -10.20 23.46 20.65
CA ASP A 150 -11.50 22.78 20.75
C ASP A 150 -11.47 21.57 21.69
N PHE A 151 -10.28 21.08 22.02
CA PHE A 151 -10.11 19.95 22.94
C PHE A 151 -8.77 20.02 23.67
N SER A 152 -8.67 19.28 24.76
CA SER A 152 -7.43 19.04 25.48
C SER A 152 -7.31 17.59 25.94
N PHE A 153 -6.08 17.15 26.17
CA PHE A 153 -5.79 15.90 26.85
C PHE A 153 -5.46 16.17 28.30
N LYS A 154 -6.03 15.38 29.21
CA LYS A 154 -5.73 15.39 30.64
C LYS A 154 -5.08 14.08 31.01
N TYR A 155 -3.91 14.15 31.61
CA TYR A 155 -3.12 13.00 31.99
C TYR A 155 -2.44 13.26 33.34
N LYS A 156 -2.69 12.37 34.31
CA LYS A 156 -2.15 12.48 35.68
C LYS A 156 -2.35 13.86 36.35
N GLY A 157 -3.42 14.56 35.99
CA GLY A 157 -3.78 15.89 36.52
C GLY A 157 -3.21 17.08 35.73
N GLU A 158 -2.33 16.85 34.77
CA GLU A 158 -1.85 17.86 33.84
C GLU A 158 -2.75 17.95 32.61
N GLU A 159 -2.93 19.16 32.08
CA GLU A 159 -3.73 19.44 30.90
C GLU A 159 -2.83 19.87 29.74
N ILE A 160 -2.89 19.14 28.64
CA ILE A 160 -2.12 19.31 27.42
C ILE A 160 -3.07 19.81 26.33
N THR A 161 -2.81 21.00 25.83
CA THR A 161 -3.65 21.68 24.82
C THR A 161 -2.97 21.77 23.46
N GLU A 162 -1.63 21.82 23.44
CA GLU A 162 -0.85 22.01 22.23
C GLU A 162 -0.26 20.69 21.70
N SER A 163 -0.23 20.57 20.36
CA SER A 163 0.45 19.46 19.70
C SER A 163 1.96 19.58 19.90
N TYR A 164 2.63 18.49 20.27
CA TYR A 164 4.08 18.46 20.42
C TYR A 164 4.79 18.62 19.06
N LYS A 165 4.38 17.81 18.07
CA LYS A 165 5.00 17.81 16.74
C LYS A 165 4.11 17.17 15.70
N LYS A 166 4.21 17.63 14.45
CA LYS A 166 3.68 16.92 13.28
C LYS A 166 4.70 15.93 12.73
N VAL A 167 4.35 14.66 12.65
CA VAL A 167 5.23 13.56 12.21
C VAL A 167 4.61 12.79 11.05
N PHE A 168 5.43 12.14 10.22
CA PHE A 168 4.91 11.25 9.16
C PHE A 168 4.39 9.95 9.76
N ASN A 169 3.26 9.47 9.25
CA ASN A 169 2.73 8.16 9.59
C ASN A 169 3.61 7.08 8.95
N LYS A 170 4.42 6.42 9.79
CA LYS A 170 5.33 5.36 9.32
C LYS A 170 4.64 4.01 9.19
N THR A 171 3.53 3.81 9.88
CA THR A 171 2.75 2.57 9.80
C THR A 171 1.89 2.54 8.54
N TYR A 172 1.19 3.63 8.24
CA TYR A 172 0.34 3.79 7.07
C TYR A 172 0.79 5.01 6.24
N ILE A 173 1.81 4.78 5.40
CA ILE A 173 2.50 5.84 4.65
C ILE A 173 1.58 6.58 3.66
N PHE A 174 0.51 5.90 3.19
CA PHE A 174 -0.44 6.43 2.21
C PHE A 174 -1.82 6.78 2.79
N GLY A 175 -1.99 6.61 4.11
CA GLY A 175 -3.29 6.70 4.78
C GLY A 175 -4.07 5.39 4.76
#